data_AF-A0A519S9I8-F1
#
_entry.id   AF-A0A519S9I8-F1
#
_cell.length_a   1.000
_cell.length_b   1.000
_cell.length_c   1.000
_cell.angle_alpha   90.00
_cell.angle_beta   90.00
_cell.angle_gamma   90.00
#
_symmetry.space_group_name_H-M   'P 1'
#
loop_
_entity.id
_entity.type
_entity.pdbx_description
1 polymer ?
#
loop_
_entity_poly.entity_id
_entity_poly.type
_entity_poly.pdbx_seq_one_letter_code
_entity_poly.pdbx_strand_id
1 'polypeptide(L)'
;MRKLLRLLVLALGAWPFASLAQVVPPVPAPAPVSLSGVTLRDWLRTNWYDPYRVVLSYADARAKMYNYADNYSNSVVCVYSGYAEAVPYNFNNTSTGVVTNINCEHSIPQSWFNETVRMRSDMHHLYPTYIQWNSNRGSDPYAEIPDTQTTLWMRLTQSQGGIPTTNINEYSEDAPGRFEPREDHKGNLARTAFYFYT
;
A
#
# COMPACT_ATOMS: atom_id res chain seq x y z
N MET A 1 -0.91 55.12 51.87
CA MET A 1 -0.15 54.07 52.59
C MET A 1 -0.59 52.69 52.08
N ARG A 2 0.38 51.88 51.61
CA ARG A 2 0.41 50.39 51.47
C ARG A 2 -0.64 49.73 50.54
N LYS A 3 -0.29 49.43 49.28
CA LYS A 3 0.32 48.17 48.76
C LYS A 3 -0.53 46.91 48.98
N LEU A 4 -1.00 46.28 47.90
CA LEU A 4 -1.03 44.81 47.76
C LEU A 4 -1.16 44.40 46.30
N LEU A 5 0.01 44.20 45.68
CA LEU A 5 0.24 43.53 44.40
C LEU A 5 0.06 42.02 44.64
N ARG A 6 -0.88 41.36 43.96
CA ARG A 6 -0.96 39.89 43.94
C ARG A 6 -0.17 39.36 42.74
N LEU A 7 1.02 38.82 43.00
CA LEU A 7 1.73 37.98 42.04
C LEU A 7 0.96 36.67 41.88
N LEU A 8 0.54 36.34 40.66
CA LEU A 8 0.15 34.99 40.28
C LEU A 8 1.39 34.31 39.68
N VAL A 9 2.01 33.39 40.41
CA VAL A 9 3.08 32.53 39.88
C VAL A 9 2.40 31.35 39.20
N LEU A 10 2.43 31.31 37.86
CA LEU A 10 2.10 30.10 37.10
C LEU A 10 3.29 29.14 37.22
N ALA A 11 3.13 28.09 38.02
CA ALA A 11 4.02 26.93 37.99
C ALA A 11 3.71 26.11 36.73
N LEU A 12 4.49 26.32 35.67
CA LEU A 12 4.54 25.40 34.53
C LEU A 12 5.19 24.10 34.99
N GLY A 13 4.37 23.14 35.42
CA GLY A 13 4.82 21.78 35.68
C GLY A 13 5.25 21.14 34.36
N ALA A 14 6.55 20.91 34.19
CA ALA A 14 7.07 20.07 33.12
C ALA A 14 6.58 18.63 33.37
N TRP A 15 5.56 18.20 32.63
CA TRP A 15 5.17 16.79 32.61
C TRP A 15 6.23 16.05 31.78
N PRO A 16 6.86 15.00 32.32
CA PRO A 16 7.77 14.19 31.52
C PRO A 16 6.93 13.51 30.43
N PHE A 17 7.24 13.81 29.17
CA PHE A 17 6.80 12.99 28.06
C PHE A 17 7.43 11.61 28.23
N ALA A 18 6.69 10.68 28.84
CA ALA A 18 7.04 9.27 28.79
C ALA A 18 6.85 8.82 27.35
N SER A 19 7.94 8.71 26.60
CA SER A 19 7.93 7.99 25.34
C SER A 19 7.53 6.54 25.65
N LEU A 20 6.35 6.12 25.21
CA LEU A 20 6.01 4.71 25.21
C LEU A 20 6.96 4.05 24.20
N ALA A 21 8.03 3.44 24.70
CA ALA A 21 8.87 2.58 23.87
C ALA A 21 7.97 1.48 23.33
N GLN A 22 7.85 1.41 22.01
CA GLN A 22 7.10 0.34 21.35
C GLN A 22 7.82 -0.96 21.68
N VAL A 23 7.20 -1.81 22.52
CA VAL A 23 7.74 -3.12 22.85
C VAL A 23 7.74 -3.92 21.55
N VAL A 24 8.93 -4.20 21.02
CA VAL A 24 9.06 -5.08 19.86
C VAL A 24 8.48 -6.43 20.29
N PRO A 25 7.43 -6.94 19.62
CA PRO A 25 6.88 -8.24 19.96
C PRO A 25 8.01 -9.28 19.88
N PRO A 26 8.04 -10.26 20.81
CA PRO A 26 9.06 -11.31 20.79
C PRO A 26 9.08 -11.96 19.41
N VAL A 27 10.23 -11.81 18.74
CA VAL A 27 10.44 -12.34 17.39
C VAL A 27 10.57 -13.86 17.50
N PRO A 28 9.92 -14.65 16.62
CA PRO A 28 10.08 -16.10 16.65
C PRO A 28 11.54 -16.50 16.44
N ALA A 29 11.88 -17.74 16.82
CA ALA A 29 13.23 -18.26 16.59
C ALA A 29 13.63 -18.15 15.10
N PRO A 30 14.91 -17.99 14.76
CA PRO A 30 15.36 -18.06 13.38
C PRO A 30 15.14 -19.47 12.82
N ALA A 31 14.90 -19.55 11.50
CA ALA A 31 14.78 -20.84 10.82
C ALA A 31 16.10 -21.64 10.93
N PRO A 32 16.03 -22.98 11.11
CA PRO A 32 17.22 -23.82 11.06
C PRO A 32 17.95 -23.66 9.72
N VAL A 33 19.27 -23.45 9.76
CA VAL A 33 20.12 -23.18 8.58
C VAL A 33 20.14 -24.32 7.55
N SER A 34 19.70 -25.52 7.94
CA SER A 34 19.60 -26.70 7.07
C SER A 34 18.33 -26.75 6.22
N LEU A 35 17.32 -25.92 6.51
CA LEU A 35 16.08 -25.91 5.76
C LEU A 35 16.24 -25.12 4.46
N SER A 36 15.66 -25.64 3.38
CA SER A 36 15.58 -24.95 2.10
C SER A 36 14.28 -25.30 1.35
N GLY A 37 13.96 -24.49 0.34
CA GLY A 37 12.79 -24.70 -0.51
C GLY A 37 11.48 -24.84 0.28
N VAL A 38 10.72 -25.89 -0.05
CA VAL A 38 9.42 -26.19 0.58
C VAL A 38 9.52 -26.36 2.10
N THR A 39 10.54 -27.05 2.59
CA THR A 39 10.71 -27.28 4.04
C THR A 39 10.97 -25.99 4.81
N LEU A 40 11.74 -25.07 4.24
CA LEU A 40 11.95 -23.75 4.82
C LEU A 40 10.66 -22.91 4.78
N ARG A 41 9.95 -22.91 3.66
CA ARG A 41 8.68 -22.19 3.51
C ARG A 41 7.66 -22.65 4.54
N ASP A 42 7.47 -23.96 4.68
CA ASP A 42 6.48 -24.52 5.60
C ASP A 42 6.87 -24.22 7.05
N TRP A 43 8.17 -24.30 7.38
CA TRP A 43 8.66 -23.90 8.70
C TRP A 43 8.41 -22.42 8.99
N LEU A 44 8.70 -21.51 8.04
CA LEU A 44 8.43 -20.08 8.18
C LEU A 44 6.93 -19.83 8.33
N ARG A 45 6.09 -20.50 7.55
CA ARG A 45 4.63 -20.38 7.67
C ARG A 45 4.16 -20.74 9.08
N THR A 46 4.55 -21.91 9.58
CA THR A 46 4.11 -22.40 10.88
C THR A 46 4.64 -21.55 12.04
N ASN A 47 5.88 -21.06 11.96
CA ASN A 47 6.54 -20.40 13.10
C ASN A 47 6.50 -18.88 13.05
N TRP A 48 6.39 -18.28 11.87
CA TRP A 48 6.44 -16.82 11.66
C TRP A 48 5.16 -16.21 11.10
N TYR A 49 4.28 -17.00 10.49
CA TYR A 49 3.06 -16.49 9.87
C TYR A 49 1.80 -16.89 10.62
N ASP A 50 1.49 -18.19 10.71
CA ASP A 50 0.21 -18.68 11.22
C ASP A 50 -0.15 -18.18 12.64
N PRO A 51 0.78 -18.13 13.62
CA PRO A 51 0.46 -17.69 14.98
C PRO A 51 0.23 -16.18 15.10
N TYR A 52 0.77 -15.38 14.17
CA TYR A 52 0.80 -13.92 14.24
C TYR A 52 -0.12 -13.25 13.21
N ARG A 53 -0.69 -14.06 12.31
CA ARG A 53 -1.61 -13.59 11.28
C ARG A 53 -2.85 -12.96 11.91
N VAL A 54 -3.16 -11.74 11.47
CA VAL A 54 -4.42 -11.05 11.77
C VAL A 54 -5.21 -10.88 10.49
N VAL A 55 -6.47 -11.32 10.47
CA VAL A 55 -7.37 -11.08 9.34
C VAL A 55 -8.15 -9.80 9.59
N LEU A 56 -7.87 -8.79 8.77
CA LEU A 56 -8.59 -7.52 8.82
C LEU A 56 -9.90 -7.60 8.05
N SER A 57 -10.84 -6.70 8.37
CA SER A 57 -11.93 -6.41 7.44
C SER A 57 -11.37 -5.69 6.20
N TYR A 58 -12.08 -5.74 5.08
CA TYR A 58 -11.66 -5.01 3.87
C TYR A 58 -11.66 -3.48 4.07
N ALA A 59 -12.53 -2.96 4.94
CA ALA A 59 -12.51 -1.54 5.30
C ALA A 59 -11.25 -1.17 6.10
N ASP A 60 -10.91 -1.98 7.10
CA ASP A 60 -9.73 -1.73 7.95
C ASP A 60 -8.42 -1.84 7.17
N ALA A 61 -8.31 -2.83 6.27
CA ALA A 61 -7.13 -2.98 5.41
C ALA A 61 -6.89 -1.72 4.56
N ARG A 62 -7.93 -1.21 3.90
CA ARG A 62 -7.83 0.02 3.10
C ARG A 62 -7.55 1.26 3.95
N ALA A 63 -8.20 1.38 5.11
CA ALA A 63 -7.95 2.48 6.02
C ALA A 63 -6.49 2.51 6.47
N LYS A 64 -5.94 1.35 6.86
CA LYS A 64 -4.51 1.22 7.21
C LYS A 64 -3.59 1.51 6.04
N MET A 65 -3.94 1.05 4.83
CA MET A 65 -3.20 1.34 3.60
C MET A 65 -3.06 2.84 3.37
N TYR A 66 -4.17 3.59 3.32
CA TYR A 66 -4.15 5.03 3.01
C TYR A 66 -3.60 5.92 4.15
N ASN A 67 -3.82 5.56 5.41
CA ASN A 67 -3.46 6.43 6.53
C ASN A 67 -2.05 6.18 7.07
N TYR A 68 -1.46 5.02 6.79
CA TYR A 68 -0.22 4.60 7.44
C TYR A 68 0.70 3.77 6.53
N ALA A 69 0.25 2.66 5.96
CA ALA A 69 1.15 1.68 5.36
C ALA A 69 1.74 2.14 4.02
N ASP A 70 0.92 2.74 3.17
CA ASP A 70 1.34 3.36 1.89
C ASP A 70 1.31 4.88 1.96
N ASN A 71 1.33 5.42 3.18
CA ASN A 71 1.44 6.85 3.43
C ASN A 71 2.90 7.20 3.70
N TYR A 72 3.54 7.81 2.70
CA TYR A 72 4.94 8.23 2.80
C TYR A 72 5.00 9.75 2.84
N SER A 73 5.54 10.29 3.94
CA SER A 73 5.69 11.74 4.13
C SER A 73 4.39 12.53 3.96
N ASN A 74 3.29 12.05 4.56
CA ASN A 74 1.94 12.63 4.44
C ASN A 74 1.38 12.62 3.01
N SER A 75 1.74 11.61 2.21
CA SER A 75 1.24 11.45 0.85
C SER A 75 0.97 9.99 0.51
N VAL A 76 -0.11 9.75 -0.23
CA VAL A 76 -0.45 8.45 -0.81
C VAL A 76 -0.27 8.56 -2.32
N VAL A 77 0.57 7.69 -2.90
CA VAL A 77 0.96 7.74 -4.31
C VAL A 77 0.43 6.51 -5.05
N CYS A 78 -0.20 6.74 -6.19
CA CYS A 78 -0.80 5.73 -7.02
C CYS A 78 0.23 4.94 -7.83
N VAL A 79 0.15 3.61 -7.77
CA VAL A 79 1.16 2.73 -8.38
C VAL A 79 1.14 2.76 -9.92
N TYR A 80 -0.02 2.96 -10.54
CA TYR A 80 -0.13 2.96 -12.02
C TYR A 80 0.13 4.32 -12.68
N SER A 81 0.14 5.43 -11.93
CA SER A 81 0.22 6.75 -12.58
C SER A 81 1.11 7.76 -11.88
N GLY A 82 1.54 7.49 -10.66
CA GLY A 82 2.26 8.48 -9.85
C GLY A 82 1.38 9.64 -9.38
N TYR A 83 0.07 9.62 -9.66
CA TYR A 83 -0.88 10.54 -9.04
C TYR A 83 -0.79 10.43 -7.53
N ALA A 84 -0.81 11.56 -6.82
CA ALA A 84 -0.67 11.56 -5.38
C ALA A 84 -1.68 12.51 -4.74
N GLU A 85 -2.13 12.14 -3.55
CA GLU A 85 -2.92 13.00 -2.67
C GLU A 85 -2.17 13.27 -1.37
N ALA A 86 -2.38 14.48 -0.83
CA ALA A 86 -1.88 14.82 0.49
C ALA A 86 -2.80 14.21 1.55
N VAL A 87 -2.26 13.28 2.34
CA VAL A 87 -2.99 12.56 3.37
C VAL A 87 -2.14 12.61 4.64
N PRO A 88 -2.55 13.34 5.69
CA PRO A 88 -1.81 13.34 6.94
C PRO A 88 -1.63 11.92 7.49
N TYR A 89 -0.40 11.56 7.83
CA TYR A 89 -0.10 10.27 8.44
C TYR A 89 -0.86 10.13 9.76
N ASN A 90 -1.61 9.04 9.91
CA ASN A 90 -2.35 8.77 11.14
C ASN A 90 -2.58 7.26 11.33
N PHE A 91 -1.72 6.65 12.15
CA PHE A 91 -1.80 5.22 12.48
C PHE A 91 -3.14 4.77 13.09
N ASN A 92 -3.86 5.67 13.77
CA ASN A 92 -5.11 5.36 14.46
C ASN A 92 -6.36 5.66 13.63
N ASN A 93 -6.23 6.29 12.45
CA ASN A 93 -7.39 6.62 11.63
C ASN A 93 -7.92 5.38 10.91
N THR A 94 -9.22 5.16 11.01
CA THR A 94 -9.95 4.03 10.40
C THR A 94 -10.78 4.45 9.19
N SER A 95 -10.72 5.71 8.78
CA SER A 95 -11.46 6.22 7.62
C SER A 95 -10.74 5.88 6.31
N THR A 96 -11.50 5.35 5.34
CA THR A 96 -11.05 5.21 3.95
C THR A 96 -11.28 6.49 3.13
N GLY A 97 -12.10 7.42 3.63
CA GLY A 97 -12.46 8.67 2.93
C GLY A 97 -11.41 9.77 3.06
N VAL A 98 -10.16 9.43 3.36
CA VAL A 98 -9.04 10.37 3.41
C VAL A 98 -8.42 10.64 2.04
N VAL A 99 -8.81 9.87 1.04
CA VAL A 99 -8.49 10.05 -0.37
C VAL A 99 -9.76 10.30 -1.18
N THR A 100 -9.65 11.04 -2.27
CA THR A 100 -10.79 11.51 -3.09
C THR A 100 -10.86 10.78 -4.43
N ASN A 101 -9.75 10.74 -5.16
CA ASN A 101 -9.63 10.18 -6.51
C ASN A 101 -8.78 8.90 -6.55
N ILE A 102 -8.45 8.36 -5.38
CA ILE A 102 -7.73 7.10 -5.22
C ILE A 102 -8.70 6.00 -4.80
N ASN A 103 -8.63 4.85 -5.46
CA ASN A 103 -9.25 3.61 -5.00
C ASN A 103 -8.19 2.55 -4.68
N CYS A 104 -8.67 1.42 -4.15
CA CYS A 104 -7.85 0.28 -3.81
C CYS A 104 -7.82 -0.65 -5.00
N GLU A 105 -6.63 -0.87 -5.55
CA GLU A 105 -6.34 -1.91 -6.51
C GLU A 105 -6.17 -3.25 -5.81
N HIS A 106 -6.70 -4.28 -6.45
CA HIS A 106 -6.39 -5.67 -6.15
C HIS A 106 -5.52 -6.20 -7.28
N SER A 107 -4.20 -6.28 -7.08
CA SER A 107 -3.31 -6.71 -8.17
C SER A 107 -3.66 -8.10 -8.68
N ILE A 108 -4.07 -9.00 -7.77
CA ILE A 108 -4.77 -10.23 -8.14
C ILE A 108 -6.28 -9.96 -8.07
N PRO A 109 -7.03 -9.99 -9.18
CA PRO A 109 -8.44 -9.62 -9.19
C PRO A 109 -9.29 -10.43 -8.21
N GLN A 110 -10.20 -9.75 -7.51
CA GLN A 110 -11.09 -10.36 -6.51
C GLN A 110 -11.93 -11.53 -7.05
N SER A 111 -12.29 -11.46 -8.34
CA SER A 111 -13.05 -12.51 -9.04
C SER A 111 -12.28 -13.83 -9.17
N TRP A 112 -10.95 -13.83 -9.03
CA TRP A 112 -10.13 -15.03 -9.18
C TRP A 112 -10.07 -15.90 -7.91
N PHE A 113 -10.57 -15.38 -6.78
CA PHE A 113 -10.52 -16.07 -5.48
C PHE A 113 -11.84 -16.00 -4.70
N ASN A 114 -12.95 -15.79 -5.40
CA ASN A 114 -14.31 -15.74 -4.83
C ASN A 114 -14.45 -14.74 -3.68
N GLU A 115 -13.73 -13.61 -3.73
CA GLU A 115 -13.77 -12.56 -2.70
C GLU A 115 -13.49 -13.05 -1.27
N THR A 116 -12.80 -14.18 -1.11
CA THR A 116 -12.46 -14.74 0.20
C THR A 116 -11.85 -13.67 1.09
N VAL A 117 -12.48 -13.36 2.23
CA VAL A 117 -12.11 -12.18 3.05
C VAL A 117 -10.64 -12.13 3.38
N ARG A 118 -10.05 -13.30 3.68
CA ARG A 118 -8.63 -13.48 4.00
C ARG A 118 -7.70 -12.99 2.90
N MET A 119 -8.10 -13.18 1.64
CA MET A 119 -7.34 -12.77 0.46
C MET A 119 -7.70 -11.33 0.11
N ARG A 120 -8.99 -11.01 0.10
CA ARG A 120 -9.52 -9.68 -0.21
C ARG A 120 -8.94 -8.55 0.64
N SER A 121 -8.69 -8.79 1.93
CA SER A 121 -8.15 -7.79 2.86
C SER A 121 -6.63 -7.90 3.09
N ASP A 122 -5.93 -8.74 2.34
CA ASP A 122 -4.49 -8.92 2.46
C ASP A 122 -3.74 -7.73 1.87
N MET A 123 -3.20 -6.84 2.70
CA MET A 123 -2.53 -5.61 2.23
C MET A 123 -1.30 -5.87 1.35
N HIS A 124 -0.74 -7.08 1.29
CA HIS A 124 0.41 -7.39 0.42
C HIS A 124 0.09 -7.38 -1.08
N HIS A 125 -1.19 -7.36 -1.46
CA HIS A 125 -1.62 -7.24 -2.87
C HIS A 125 -2.61 -6.09 -3.11
N LEU A 126 -2.76 -5.21 -2.12
CA LEU A 126 -3.58 -4.00 -2.23
C LEU A 126 -2.68 -2.81 -2.50
N TYR A 127 -3.10 -1.95 -3.42
CA TYR A 127 -2.34 -0.73 -3.72
C TYR A 127 -3.25 0.48 -3.94
N PRO A 128 -2.77 1.70 -3.65
CA PRO A 128 -3.43 2.92 -4.09
C PRO A 128 -3.35 3.07 -5.61
N THR A 129 -4.47 3.37 -6.26
CA THR A 129 -4.53 3.65 -7.70
C THR A 129 -5.49 4.77 -8.00
N TYR A 130 -5.21 5.56 -9.04
CA TYR A 130 -6.18 6.55 -9.52
C TYR A 130 -7.40 5.81 -10.07
N ILE A 131 -8.61 6.25 -9.68
CA ILE A 131 -9.86 5.52 -9.94
C ILE A 131 -10.01 5.10 -11.40
N GLN A 132 -9.68 6.02 -12.33
CA GLN A 132 -9.81 5.75 -13.76
C GLN A 132 -8.85 4.66 -14.24
N TRP A 133 -7.57 4.71 -13.84
CA TRP A 133 -6.57 3.74 -14.30
C TRP A 133 -6.75 2.36 -13.72
N ASN A 134 -7.26 2.27 -12.48
CA ASN A 134 -7.74 1.01 -11.92
C ASN A 134 -8.89 0.44 -12.77
N SER A 135 -9.87 1.28 -13.12
CA SER A 135 -10.98 0.86 -13.98
C SER A 135 -10.53 0.46 -15.39
N ASN A 136 -9.52 1.13 -15.96
CA ASN A 136 -8.92 0.75 -17.24
C ASN A 136 -8.29 -0.64 -17.16
N ARG A 137 -7.45 -0.89 -16.15
CA ARG A 137 -6.84 -2.20 -15.93
C ARG A 137 -7.91 -3.28 -15.77
N GLY A 138 -8.96 -3.01 -15.00
CA GLY A 138 -10.05 -3.95 -14.75
C GLY A 138 -9.55 -5.27 -14.16
N SER A 139 -9.60 -6.34 -14.96
CA SER A 139 -9.05 -7.66 -14.60
C SER A 139 -8.00 -8.15 -15.58
N ASP A 140 -7.46 -7.26 -16.42
CA ASP A 140 -6.49 -7.65 -17.43
C ASP A 140 -5.21 -8.18 -16.76
N PRO A 141 -4.66 -9.30 -17.28
CA PRO A 141 -3.39 -9.82 -16.83
C PRO A 141 -2.29 -8.82 -17.13
N TYR A 142 -1.26 -8.83 -16.29
CA TYR A 142 -0.11 -7.98 -16.52
C TYR A 142 0.79 -8.56 -17.60
N ALA A 143 1.36 -7.69 -18.42
CA ALA A 143 2.30 -8.06 -19.46
C ALA A 143 3.36 -6.95 -19.64
N GLU A 144 4.47 -7.34 -20.26
CA GLU A 144 5.33 -6.39 -20.98
C GLU A 144 4.71 -6.18 -22.37
N ILE A 145 4.24 -4.97 -22.63
CA ILE A 145 3.56 -4.56 -23.86
C ILE A 145 4.60 -3.82 -24.70
N PRO A 146 4.87 -4.25 -25.94
CA PRO A 146 5.71 -3.45 -26.82
C PRO A 146 5.07 -2.09 -27.07
N ASP A 147 5.82 -0.98 -26.98
CA ASP A 147 5.31 0.40 -27.12
C ASP A 147 4.43 0.62 -28.36
N THR A 148 4.75 -0.10 -29.45
CA THR A 148 4.03 -0.02 -30.74
C THR A 148 2.65 -0.71 -30.72
N GLN A 149 2.39 -1.53 -29.71
CA GLN A 149 1.11 -2.20 -29.46
C GLN A 149 0.27 -1.50 -28.39
N THR A 150 0.86 -0.56 -27.66
CA THR A 150 0.17 0.21 -26.62
C THR A 150 -0.86 1.14 -27.23
N THR A 151 -2.09 1.03 -26.75
CA THR A 151 -3.23 1.80 -27.25
C THR A 151 -3.56 3.00 -26.36
N LEU A 152 -3.17 2.93 -25.09
CA LEU A 152 -3.36 4.00 -24.13
C LEU A 152 -2.18 4.06 -23.16
N TRP A 153 -1.56 5.22 -23.09
CA TRP A 153 -0.52 5.56 -22.12
C TRP A 153 -1.15 6.42 -21.03
N MET A 154 -0.95 6.08 -19.76
CA MET A 154 -1.59 6.73 -18.61
C MET A 154 -0.55 7.24 -17.62
N ARG A 155 -0.59 8.54 -17.28
CA ARG A 155 0.30 9.15 -16.29
C ARG A 155 -0.42 10.26 -15.54
N LEU A 156 -0.21 10.34 -14.23
CA LEU A 156 -0.94 11.21 -13.32
C LEU A 156 -2.45 11.05 -13.49
N THR A 157 -3.12 12.08 -14.02
CA THR A 157 -4.56 12.12 -14.32
C THR A 157 -4.84 12.27 -15.82
N GLN A 158 -3.84 12.07 -16.66
CA GLN A 158 -3.93 12.24 -18.11
C GLN A 158 -3.59 10.95 -18.85
N SER A 159 -4.10 10.83 -20.07
CA SER A 159 -3.74 9.76 -20.98
C SER A 159 -3.56 10.25 -22.41
N GLN A 160 -2.90 9.43 -23.22
CA GLN A 160 -2.67 9.68 -24.64
C GLN A 160 -2.55 8.37 -25.41
N GLY A 161 -2.86 8.39 -26.71
CA GLY A 161 -2.74 7.21 -27.57
C GLY A 161 -1.38 7.06 -28.26
N GLY A 162 -0.52 8.08 -28.21
CA GLY A 162 0.81 8.05 -28.82
C GLY A 162 1.91 7.75 -27.81
N ILE A 163 3.00 7.13 -28.28
CA ILE A 163 4.19 6.85 -27.47
C ILE A 163 4.71 8.16 -26.85
N PRO A 164 4.86 8.25 -25.51
CA PRO A 164 5.42 9.42 -24.84
C PRO A 164 6.84 9.74 -25.33
N THR A 165 7.09 11.02 -25.61
CA THR A 165 8.42 11.49 -26.01
C THR A 165 9.34 11.74 -24.82
N THR A 166 8.80 11.81 -23.61
CA THR A 166 9.53 12.01 -22.36
C THR A 166 8.87 11.21 -21.24
N ASN A 167 9.66 10.83 -20.23
CA ASN A 167 9.19 10.16 -19.03
C ASN A 167 8.39 8.87 -19.30
N ILE A 168 8.72 8.14 -20.37
CA ILE A 168 7.99 6.93 -20.79
C ILE A 168 7.85 5.92 -19.65
N ASN A 169 8.90 5.74 -18.84
CA ASN A 169 8.91 4.85 -17.68
C ASN A 169 7.92 5.23 -16.55
N GLU A 170 7.36 6.44 -16.59
CA GLU A 170 6.34 6.91 -15.64
C GLU A 170 4.90 6.68 -16.13
N TYR A 171 4.72 6.10 -17.31
CA TYR A 171 3.42 5.74 -17.83
C TYR A 171 3.12 4.27 -17.52
N SER A 172 1.84 4.00 -17.23
CA SER A 172 1.26 2.68 -17.43
C SER A 172 0.73 2.55 -18.85
N GLU A 173 0.68 1.32 -19.33
CA GLU A 173 0.29 0.99 -20.70
C GLU A 173 -0.90 0.05 -20.72
N ASP A 174 -1.81 0.28 -21.65
CA ASP A 174 -2.98 -0.57 -21.87
C ASP A 174 -3.07 -0.98 -23.35
N ALA A 175 -3.32 -2.26 -23.55
CA ALA A 175 -3.61 -2.87 -24.83
C ALA A 175 -4.70 -3.94 -24.63
N PRO A 176 -5.41 -4.36 -25.68
CA PRO A 176 -6.50 -5.34 -25.53
C PRO A 176 -6.10 -6.58 -24.72
N GLY A 177 -6.69 -6.75 -23.54
CA GLY A 177 -6.49 -7.90 -22.66
C GLY A 177 -5.15 -7.92 -21.94
N ARG A 178 -4.44 -6.80 -21.85
CA ARG A 178 -3.11 -6.68 -21.24
C ARG A 178 -2.93 -5.31 -20.61
N PHE A 179 -2.36 -5.30 -19.41
CA PHE A 179 -2.00 -4.07 -18.72
C PHE A 179 -0.54 -4.08 -18.29
N GLU A 180 0.13 -2.95 -18.39
CA GLU A 180 1.50 -2.77 -17.93
C GLU A 180 1.56 -1.67 -16.88
N PRO A 181 1.98 -1.97 -15.65
CA PRO A 181 2.21 -0.93 -14.67
C PRO A 181 3.45 -0.13 -15.05
N ARG A 182 3.59 1.07 -14.46
CA ARG A 182 4.84 1.83 -14.48
C ARG A 182 6.05 0.97 -14.17
N GLU A 183 7.19 1.30 -14.78
CA GLU A 183 8.44 0.55 -14.64
C GLU A 183 8.88 0.35 -13.18
N ASP A 184 8.67 1.36 -12.34
CA ASP A 184 9.05 1.32 -10.92
C ASP A 184 8.17 0.35 -10.09
N HIS A 185 7.02 -0.08 -10.61
CA HIS A 185 6.11 -0.98 -9.92
C HIS A 185 6.19 -2.44 -10.38
N LYS A 186 6.71 -2.73 -11.59
CA LYS A 186 6.79 -4.09 -12.15
C LYS A 186 7.39 -5.12 -11.19
N GLY A 187 8.48 -4.77 -10.51
CA GLY A 187 9.14 -5.66 -9.54
C GLY A 187 8.33 -5.90 -8.26
N ASN A 188 7.60 -4.88 -7.77
CA ASN A 188 6.69 -5.04 -6.63
C ASN A 188 5.54 -5.98 -7.00
N LEU A 189 4.94 -5.74 -8.16
CA LEU A 189 3.85 -6.54 -8.69
C LEU A 189 4.24 -8.02 -8.83
N ALA A 190 5.43 -8.30 -9.38
CA ALA A 190 5.93 -9.67 -9.51
C ALA A 190 6.04 -10.37 -8.15
N ARG A 191 6.61 -9.69 -7.14
CA ARG A 191 6.71 -10.22 -5.77
C ARG A 191 5.32 -10.48 -5.16
N THR A 192 4.38 -9.59 -5.41
CA THR A 192 2.99 -9.73 -4.97
C THR A 192 2.32 -10.96 -5.57
N ALA A 193 2.49 -11.20 -6.86
CA ALA A 193 1.97 -12.41 -7.51
C ALA A 193 2.58 -13.68 -6.91
N PHE A 194 3.89 -13.70 -6.68
CA PHE A 194 4.56 -14.84 -6.03
C PHE A 194 4.09 -15.06 -4.59
N TYR A 195 3.95 -13.98 -3.80
CA TYR A 195 3.40 -14.06 -2.44
C TYR A 195 1.99 -14.64 -2.43
N PHE A 196 1.13 -14.13 -3.31
CA PHE A 196 -0.29 -14.50 -3.32
C PHE A 196 -0.54 -15.93 -3.79
N TYR A 197 0.34 -16.47 -4.65
CA TYR A 197 0.26 -17.84 -5.14
C TYR A 197 0.63 -18.90 -4.08
N THR A 198 1.41 -18.53 -3.06
CA THR A 198 1.98 -19.49 -2.08
C THR A 198 1.14 -19.69 -0.83
#